data_AF-A0A956LN49-F1
#
_entry.id   AF-A0A956LN49-F1
#
_cell.length_a   1.000
_cell.length_b   1.000
_cell.length_c   1.000
_cell.angle_alpha   90.00
_cell.angle_beta   90.00
_cell.angle_gamma   90.00
#
_symmetry.space_group_name_H-M   'P 1'
#
loop_
_entity.id
_entity.type
_entity.pdbx_description
1 polymer ?
#
loop_
_entity_poly.entity_id
_entity_poly.type
_entity_poly.pdbx_seq_one_letter_code
_entity_poly.pdbx_strand_id
1 'polypeptide(L)'
;MMVSLRRALALSVLVTTLAFTPEARAGEPAGEPASAPLSTRVEVVHTLQQAANKLEQERRFGEAAARWLELVRSPAAASDPSLRELAFFRAQKDLREAFRCGGDARALCTAHAAIDDYLEDVLVDASTAAELRAEQHELRDMLVAELHRSGRNPCGPEEPGPLVGGDAPLEPTMTPAREGPAAPPSPSAVGKVDAGRDPTPLLVAGGVTTGVGAVLLGVMAYGLARMNRVEQQSFALLESATLERRPFTASEREAMDALAAEYGAEKTLALTTGITGALATVGGVTLLVIGGKQRARQLAVTPRLEPTAAGLAVSGRF
;
A
#
# COMPACT_ATOMS: atom_id res chain seq x y z
N MET A 1 -8.79 51.71 -31.18
CA MET A 1 -7.66 50.92 -31.72
C MET A 1 -7.77 49.52 -31.14
N MET A 2 -8.20 48.58 -31.98
CA MET A 2 -8.20 47.14 -31.74
C MET A 2 -6.81 46.56 -32.05
N VAL A 3 -6.52 45.37 -31.51
CA VAL A 3 -5.52 44.32 -31.89
C VAL A 3 -4.81 43.87 -30.61
N SER A 4 -4.64 42.61 -30.24
CA SER A 4 -5.27 41.31 -30.54
C SER A 4 -4.69 40.36 -29.48
N LEU A 5 -5.53 39.68 -28.71
CA LEU A 5 -5.11 38.74 -27.67
C LEU A 5 -5.39 37.30 -28.12
N ARG A 6 -4.46 36.68 -28.87
CA ARG A 6 -4.50 35.25 -29.20
C ARG A 6 -3.09 34.70 -29.47
N ARG A 7 -2.61 33.81 -28.60
CA ARG A 7 -1.71 32.66 -28.84
C ARG A 7 -1.43 32.02 -27.47
N ALA A 8 -2.16 30.98 -27.09
CA ALA A 8 -1.84 29.57 -27.35
C ALA A 8 -0.58 29.11 -26.59
N LEU A 9 -0.78 28.74 -25.33
CA LEU A 9 0.17 27.96 -24.52
C LEU A 9 0.05 26.49 -24.95
N ALA A 10 1.02 26.01 -25.71
CA ALA A 10 1.31 24.60 -25.87
C ALA A 10 2.35 24.24 -24.80
N LEU A 11 1.93 23.51 -23.76
CA LEU A 11 2.82 23.04 -22.70
C LEU A 11 3.08 21.55 -22.95
N SER A 12 4.20 21.30 -23.63
CA SER A 12 4.80 19.99 -23.84
C SER A 12 5.37 19.46 -22.52
N VAL A 13 4.82 18.34 -22.04
CA VAL A 13 5.35 17.56 -20.92
C VAL A 13 6.60 16.82 -21.40
N LEU A 14 7.77 17.30 -20.98
CA LEU A 14 9.06 16.69 -21.23
C LEU A 14 9.39 15.80 -20.02
N VAL A 15 9.29 14.48 -20.21
CA VAL A 15 9.67 13.48 -19.21
C VAL A 15 11.19 13.36 -19.23
N THR A 16 11.86 13.99 -18.28
CA THR A 16 13.31 13.93 -18.11
C THR A 16 13.68 12.68 -17.33
N THR A 17 14.15 11.64 -18.03
CA THR A 17 14.84 10.50 -17.42
C THR A 17 16.24 10.94 -16.99
N LEU A 18 16.46 11.15 -15.69
CA LEU A 18 17.79 11.35 -15.12
C LEU A 18 18.53 10.01 -15.10
N ALA A 19 19.57 9.89 -15.91
CA ALA A 19 20.55 8.83 -15.84
C ALA A 19 21.54 9.14 -14.70
N PHE A 20 21.53 8.33 -13.65
CA PHE A 20 22.57 8.33 -12.62
C PHE A 20 23.81 7.59 -13.16
N THR A 21 24.93 8.31 -13.29
CA THR A 21 26.26 7.70 -13.48
C THR A 21 26.95 7.60 -12.12
N PRO A 22 27.31 6.40 -11.62
CA PRO A 22 28.10 6.29 -10.41
C PRO A 22 29.58 6.54 -10.71
N GLU A 23 30.17 7.44 -9.94
CA GLU A 23 31.59 7.78 -9.96
C GLU A 23 32.38 6.69 -9.21
N ALA A 24 33.17 5.92 -9.96
CA ALA A 24 33.91 4.79 -9.43
C ALA A 24 35.12 5.27 -8.61
N ARG A 25 35.07 5.09 -7.28
CA ARG A 25 36.26 5.11 -6.42
C ARG A 25 36.94 3.75 -6.46
N ALA A 26 38.14 3.71 -7.03
CA ALA A 26 39.02 2.54 -7.01
C ALA A 26 39.61 2.37 -5.60
N GLY A 27 39.00 1.48 -4.82
CA GLY A 27 39.58 0.84 -3.64
C GLY A 27 39.45 -0.66 -3.81
N GLU A 28 40.58 -1.36 -3.82
CA GLU A 28 40.72 -2.79 -4.08
C GLU A 28 40.04 -3.61 -2.95
N PRO A 29 38.99 -4.42 -3.22
CA PRO A 29 38.33 -5.20 -2.17
C PRO A 29 38.87 -6.63 -2.13
N ALA A 30 39.15 -7.07 -0.90
CA ALA A 30 39.27 -8.47 -0.54
C ALA A 30 38.00 -9.23 -1.00
N GLY A 31 38.20 -10.44 -1.55
CA GLY A 31 37.19 -11.26 -2.22
C GLY A 31 35.77 -11.17 -1.67
N GLU A 32 34.98 -10.30 -2.31
CA GLU A 32 33.55 -10.16 -2.07
C GLU A 32 32.85 -11.39 -2.67
N PRO A 33 32.02 -12.12 -1.90
CA PRO A 33 31.32 -13.28 -2.43
C PRO A 33 30.47 -12.85 -3.62
N ALA A 34 30.70 -13.50 -4.76
CA ALA A 34 30.06 -13.20 -6.04
C ALA A 34 28.56 -12.89 -5.84
N SER A 35 28.22 -11.62 -6.06
CA SER A 35 26.88 -11.11 -5.89
C SER A 35 25.90 -11.98 -6.69
N ALA A 36 24.96 -12.62 -5.99
CA ALA A 36 23.91 -13.40 -6.65
C ALA A 36 23.24 -12.53 -7.73
N PRO A 37 22.95 -13.09 -8.93
CA PRO A 37 22.43 -12.31 -10.05
C PRO A 37 21.15 -11.57 -9.66
N LEU A 38 21.02 -10.33 -10.15
CA LEU A 38 19.90 -9.43 -9.82
C LEU A 38 18.52 -10.08 -10.01
N SER A 39 18.37 -10.95 -11.01
CA SER A 39 17.14 -11.72 -11.27
C SER A 39 16.72 -12.58 -10.07
N THR A 40 17.68 -13.22 -9.40
CA THR A 40 17.41 -14.07 -8.23
C THR A 40 16.99 -13.24 -7.02
N ARG A 41 17.53 -12.03 -6.85
CA ARG A 41 17.13 -11.14 -5.74
C ARG A 41 15.69 -10.68 -5.89
N VAL A 42 15.30 -10.22 -7.08
CA VAL A 42 13.93 -9.76 -7.36
C VAL A 42 12.93 -10.90 -7.17
N GLU A 43 13.27 -12.10 -7.62
CA GLU A 43 12.42 -13.29 -7.47
C GLU A 43 12.20 -13.67 -5.99
N VAL A 44 13.25 -13.63 -5.16
CA VAL A 44 13.14 -13.88 -3.71
C VAL A 44 12.24 -12.86 -3.04
N VAL A 45 12.44 -11.57 -3.31
CA VAL A 45 11.61 -10.48 -2.76
C VAL A 45 10.15 -10.68 -3.14
N HIS A 46 9.88 -10.90 -4.42
CA HIS A 46 8.51 -11.10 -4.92
C HIS A 46 7.85 -12.33 -4.29
N THR A 47 8.58 -13.44 -4.16
CA THR A 47 8.06 -14.69 -3.60
C THR A 47 7.72 -14.54 -2.12
N LEU A 48 8.62 -13.95 -1.32
CA LEU A 48 8.39 -13.71 0.10
C LEU A 48 7.22 -12.75 0.33
N GLN A 49 7.16 -11.67 -0.44
CA GLN A 49 6.07 -10.70 -0.39
C GLN A 49 4.73 -11.33 -0.77
N GLN A 50 4.67 -12.11 -1.84
CA GLN A 50 3.44 -12.79 -2.26
C GLN A 50 2.98 -13.83 -1.22
N ALA A 51 3.93 -14.58 -0.63
CA ALA A 51 3.63 -15.54 0.44
C ALA A 51 3.09 -14.83 1.69
N ALA A 52 3.72 -13.73 2.12
CA ALA A 52 3.26 -12.93 3.25
C ALA A 52 1.86 -12.37 3.01
N ASN A 53 1.62 -11.73 1.84
CA ASN A 53 0.31 -11.20 1.47
C ASN A 53 -0.78 -12.27 1.44
N LYS A 54 -0.46 -13.49 1.00
CA LYS A 54 -1.39 -14.62 1.01
C LYS A 54 -1.74 -15.03 2.45
N LEU A 55 -0.75 -15.12 3.33
CA LEU A 55 -0.95 -15.44 4.75
C LEU A 55 -1.76 -14.35 5.47
N GLU A 56 -1.55 -13.06 5.14
CA GLU A 56 -2.38 -11.94 5.62
C GLU A 56 -3.85 -12.12 5.20
N GLN A 57 -4.12 -12.50 3.94
CA GLN A 57 -5.47 -12.76 3.44
C GLN A 57 -6.15 -13.94 4.15
N GLU A 58 -5.38 -14.96 4.51
CA GLU A 58 -5.82 -16.12 5.29
C GLU A 58 -5.94 -15.82 6.81
N ARG A 59 -5.67 -14.58 7.24
CA ARG A 59 -5.62 -14.14 8.65
C ARG A 59 -4.61 -14.90 9.51
N ARG A 60 -3.54 -15.42 8.90
CA ARG A 60 -2.44 -16.13 9.57
C ARG A 60 -1.30 -15.15 9.85
N PHE A 61 -1.59 -14.12 10.65
CA PHE A 61 -0.71 -12.97 10.83
C PHE A 61 0.66 -13.31 11.43
N GLY A 62 0.75 -14.27 12.36
CA GLY A 62 2.05 -14.68 12.92
C GLY A 62 3.00 -15.27 11.87
N GLU A 63 2.46 -16.04 10.92
CA GLU A 63 3.25 -16.60 9.82
C GLU A 63 3.57 -15.56 8.75
N ALA A 64 2.64 -14.64 8.48
CA ALA A 64 2.88 -13.51 7.59
C ALA A 64 4.04 -12.64 8.11
N ALA A 65 4.01 -12.30 9.40
CA ALA A 65 5.09 -11.57 10.07
C ALA A 65 6.43 -12.29 9.95
N ALA A 66 6.47 -13.62 10.12
CA ALA A 66 7.70 -14.40 9.96
C ALA A 66 8.28 -14.27 8.54
N ARG A 67 7.44 -14.24 7.50
CA ARG A 67 7.88 -14.01 6.10
C ARG A 67 8.38 -12.59 5.87
N TRP A 68 7.76 -11.60 6.50
CA TRP A 68 8.24 -10.23 6.45
C TRP A 68 9.60 -10.08 7.16
N LEU A 69 9.80 -10.70 8.32
CA LEU A 69 11.09 -10.70 9.02
C LEU A 69 12.18 -11.48 8.26
N GLU A 70 11.81 -12.56 7.56
CA GLU A 70 12.71 -13.26 6.62
C GLU A 70 13.15 -12.32 5.49
N LEU A 71 12.23 -11.51 4.96
CA LEU A 71 12.56 -10.50 3.96
C LEU A 71 13.48 -9.40 4.52
N VAL A 72 13.23 -8.89 5.73
CA VAL A 72 14.08 -7.90 6.42
C VAL A 72 15.54 -8.38 6.52
N ARG A 73 15.73 -9.67 6.83
CA ARG A 73 17.06 -10.29 6.98
C ARG A 73 17.69 -10.73 5.65
N SER A 74 16.96 -10.63 4.54
CA SER A 74 17.45 -11.09 3.25
C SER A 74 18.56 -10.18 2.70
N PRO A 75 19.51 -10.70 1.90
CA PRO A 75 20.52 -9.89 1.23
C PRO A 75 19.93 -8.81 0.31
N ALA A 76 18.73 -9.03 -0.20
CA ALA A 76 18.04 -8.05 -1.04
C ALA A 76 17.63 -6.81 -0.23
N ALA A 77 17.07 -7.00 0.97
CA ALA A 77 16.73 -5.91 1.88
C ALA A 77 17.98 -5.22 2.45
N ALA A 78 19.07 -5.95 2.67
CA ALA A 78 20.34 -5.34 3.06
C ALA A 78 20.88 -4.34 2.01
N SER A 79 20.60 -4.58 0.72
CA SER A 79 20.98 -3.66 -0.37
C SER A 79 19.96 -2.55 -0.66
N ASP A 80 18.76 -2.62 -0.08
CA ASP A 80 17.66 -1.67 -0.31
C ASP A 80 17.01 -1.27 1.03
N PRO A 81 17.46 -0.16 1.65
CA PRO A 81 16.95 0.31 2.93
C PRO A 81 15.44 0.53 2.96
N SER A 82 14.86 1.03 1.86
CA SER A 82 13.42 1.28 1.77
C SER A 82 12.61 -0.02 1.76
N LEU A 83 13.11 -1.06 1.09
CA LEU A 83 12.51 -2.40 1.15
C LEU A 83 12.60 -2.98 2.56
N ARG A 84 13.75 -2.84 3.22
CA ARG A 84 13.96 -3.32 4.59
C ARG A 84 12.99 -2.66 5.57
N GLU A 85 12.87 -1.34 5.50
CA GLU A 85 11.96 -0.53 6.31
C GLU A 85 10.50 -0.93 6.08
N LEU A 86 10.07 -1.03 4.82
CA LEU A 86 8.71 -1.47 4.46
C LEU A 86 8.39 -2.86 5.04
N ALA A 87 9.30 -3.82 4.86
CA ALA A 87 9.14 -5.18 5.36
C ALA A 87 9.10 -5.22 6.90
N PHE A 88 9.93 -4.40 7.55
CA PHE A 88 9.95 -4.28 9.00
C PHE A 88 8.62 -3.78 9.57
N PHE A 89 8.11 -2.65 9.05
CA PHE A 89 6.83 -2.11 9.51
C PHE A 89 5.64 -3.03 9.20
N ARG A 90 5.70 -3.78 8.10
CA ARG A 90 4.72 -4.84 7.80
C ARG A 90 4.76 -5.97 8.83
N ALA A 91 5.95 -6.44 9.19
CA ALA A 91 6.12 -7.46 10.22
C ALA A 91 5.56 -6.99 11.58
N GLN A 92 5.87 -5.77 12.01
CA GLN A 92 5.38 -5.21 13.28
C GLN A 92 3.86 -5.17 13.34
N LYS A 93 3.24 -4.70 12.26
CA LYS A 93 1.78 -4.67 12.13
C LYS A 93 1.17 -6.07 12.27
N ASP A 94 1.72 -7.06 11.58
CA ASP A 94 1.19 -8.43 11.60
C ASP A 94 1.42 -9.12 12.95
N LEU A 95 2.53 -8.87 13.65
CA LEU A 95 2.75 -9.40 15.01
C LEU A 95 1.73 -8.84 16.01
N ARG A 96 1.44 -7.54 15.93
CA ARG A 96 0.39 -6.91 16.74
C ARG A 96 -0.99 -7.50 16.43
N GLU A 97 -1.29 -7.74 15.16
CA GLU A 97 -2.56 -8.32 14.75
C GLU A 97 -2.69 -9.81 15.13
N ALA A 98 -1.58 -10.56 15.10
CA ALA A 98 -1.50 -11.92 15.61
C ALA A 98 -1.84 -11.99 17.10
N PHE A 99 -1.28 -11.07 17.91
CA PHE A 99 -1.63 -10.95 19.32
C PHE A 99 -3.12 -10.59 19.51
N ARG A 100 -3.65 -9.61 18.76
CA ARG A 100 -5.06 -9.19 18.89
C ARG A 100 -6.05 -10.29 18.52
N CYS A 101 -5.79 -11.02 17.44
CA CYS A 101 -6.71 -12.05 16.94
C CYS A 101 -6.56 -13.39 17.66
N GLY A 102 -5.32 -13.78 17.99
CA GLY A 102 -5.02 -15.11 18.53
C GLY A 102 -4.69 -15.13 20.02
N GLY A 103 -4.47 -13.98 20.66
CA GLY A 103 -3.96 -13.90 22.03
C GLY A 103 -2.52 -14.41 22.17
N ASP A 104 -1.79 -14.57 21.06
CA ASP A 104 -0.43 -15.10 21.09
C ASP A 104 0.55 -14.05 21.61
N ALA A 105 0.82 -14.10 22.90
CA ALA A 105 1.74 -13.19 23.57
C ALA A 105 3.19 -13.33 23.07
N ARG A 106 3.57 -14.46 22.43
CA ARG A 106 4.90 -14.62 21.81
C ARG A 106 5.08 -13.68 20.62
N ALA A 107 3.99 -13.31 19.94
CA ALA A 107 4.05 -12.34 18.86
C ALA A 107 4.52 -10.97 19.37
N LEU A 108 4.09 -10.55 20.57
CA LEU A 108 4.56 -9.31 21.20
C LEU A 108 6.05 -9.37 21.57
N CYS A 109 6.52 -10.52 22.07
CA CYS A 109 7.95 -10.72 22.36
C CYS A 109 8.79 -10.63 21.10
N THR A 110 8.32 -11.25 20.01
CA THR A 110 8.97 -11.20 18.70
C THR A 110 8.99 -9.78 18.14
N ALA A 111 7.90 -9.02 18.32
CA ALA A 111 7.80 -7.64 17.88
C ALA A 111 8.81 -6.73 18.61
N HIS A 112 8.90 -6.88 19.94
CA HIS A 112 9.85 -6.14 20.76
C HIS A 112 11.30 -6.45 20.35
N ALA A 113 11.65 -7.73 20.25
CA ALA A 113 12.99 -8.15 19.84
C ALA A 113 13.35 -7.66 18.43
N ALA A 114 12.38 -7.66 17.50
CA ALA A 114 12.62 -7.15 16.16
C ALA A 114 12.90 -5.63 16.13
N ILE A 115 12.26 -4.82 17.00
CA ILE A 115 12.59 -3.38 17.13
C ILE A 115 14.02 -3.20 17.65
N ASP A 116 14.42 -3.96 18.67
CA ASP A 116 15.79 -3.92 19.21
C ASP A 116 16.81 -4.24 18.11
N ASP A 117 16.64 -5.35 17.40
CA ASP A 117 17.49 -5.76 16.28
C ASP A 117 17.56 -4.65 15.19
N TYR A 118 16.42 -4.04 14.86
CA TYR A 118 16.35 -3.00 13.83
C TYR A 118 17.06 -1.71 14.25
N LEU A 119 16.90 -1.28 15.51
CA LEU A 119 17.55 -0.09 16.05
C LEU A 119 19.07 -0.25 16.19
N GLU A 120 19.56 -1.48 16.42
CA GLU A 120 21.00 -1.76 16.46
C GLU A 120 21.64 -1.82 15.06
N ASP A 121 20.92 -2.39 14.08
CA ASP A 121 21.47 -2.66 12.74
C ASP A 121 21.26 -1.52 11.72
N VAL A 122 20.30 -0.62 11.94
CA VAL A 122 19.99 0.48 11.01
C VAL A 122 20.45 1.81 11.60
N LEU A 123 21.24 2.58 10.83
CA LEU A 123 21.37 4.01 11.07
C LEU A 123 20.06 4.72 10.70
N VAL A 124 19.12 4.74 11.63
CA VAL A 124 17.89 5.53 11.54
C VAL A 124 18.16 6.96 11.98
N ASP A 125 17.43 7.90 11.37
CA ASP A 125 17.42 9.27 11.86
C ASP A 125 16.80 9.36 13.27
N ALA A 126 17.06 10.45 13.98
CA ALA A 126 16.63 10.62 15.36
C ALA A 126 15.09 10.59 15.53
N SER A 127 14.33 11.00 14.51
CA SER A 127 12.87 11.04 14.58
C SER A 127 12.26 9.65 14.45
N THR A 128 12.70 8.88 13.45
CA THR A 128 12.31 7.47 13.29
C THR A 128 12.73 6.64 14.52
N ALA A 129 13.93 6.88 15.04
CA ALA A 129 14.40 6.21 16.24
C ALA A 129 13.57 6.58 17.49
N ALA A 130 13.01 7.79 17.57
CA ALA A 130 12.14 8.18 18.66
C ALA A 130 10.76 7.51 18.56
N GLU A 131 10.20 7.44 17.35
CA GLU A 131 8.93 6.75 17.08
C GLU A 131 9.03 5.26 17.40
N LEU A 132 10.08 4.58 16.93
CA LEU A 132 10.31 3.16 17.22
C LEU A 132 10.50 2.88 18.72
N ARG A 133 11.15 3.79 19.46
CA ARG A 133 11.26 3.65 20.93
C ARG A 133 9.93 3.85 21.63
N ALA A 134 9.09 4.79 21.17
CA ALA A 134 7.74 4.95 21.70
C ALA A 134 6.90 3.69 21.44
N GLU A 135 7.03 3.12 20.23
CA GLU A 135 6.40 1.85 19.86
C GLU A 135 6.87 0.69 20.75
N GLN A 136 8.17 0.62 21.03
CA GLN A 136 8.75 -0.35 21.94
C GLN A 136 8.20 -0.22 23.37
N HIS A 137 8.04 1.00 23.88
CA HIS A 137 7.43 1.25 25.18
C HIS A 137 5.99 0.74 25.23
N GLU A 138 5.19 0.97 24.19
CA GLU A 138 3.82 0.45 24.07
C GLU A 138 3.80 -1.09 24.10
N LEU A 139 4.68 -1.75 23.33
CA LEU A 139 4.78 -3.22 23.33
C LEU A 139 5.16 -3.76 24.71
N ARG A 140 6.08 -3.07 25.41
CA ARG A 140 6.49 -3.44 26.76
C ARG A 140 5.33 -3.33 27.75
N ASP A 141 4.53 -2.28 27.66
CA ASP A 141 3.34 -2.12 28.51
C ASP A 141 2.31 -3.22 28.26
N MET A 142 2.09 -3.61 27.00
CA MET A 142 1.24 -4.75 26.65
C MET A 142 1.78 -6.08 27.20
N LEU A 143 3.10 -6.32 27.11
CA LEU A 143 3.75 -7.51 27.67
C LEU A 143 3.61 -7.56 29.19
N VAL A 144 3.78 -6.44 29.88
CA VAL A 144 3.59 -6.36 31.34
C VAL A 144 2.13 -6.64 31.70
N ALA A 145 1.18 -6.08 30.97
CA ALA A 145 -0.25 -6.34 31.18
C ALA A 145 -0.58 -7.83 30.98
N GLU A 146 0.00 -8.47 29.97
CA GLU A 146 -0.19 -9.90 29.71
C GLU A 146 0.45 -10.78 30.78
N LEU A 147 1.64 -10.41 31.27
CA LEU A 147 2.27 -11.09 32.41
C LEU A 147 1.38 -11.02 33.66
N HIS A 148 0.77 -9.86 33.93
CA HIS A 148 -0.14 -9.70 35.08
C HIS A 148 -1.43 -10.52 34.89
N ARG A 149 -1.93 -10.61 33.66
CA ARG A 149 -3.14 -11.36 33.31
C ARG A 149 -2.93 -12.88 33.39
N SER A 150 -1.84 -13.37 32.80
CA SER A 150 -1.57 -14.80 32.65
C SER A 150 -0.80 -15.40 33.83
N GLY A 151 -0.09 -14.56 34.60
CA GLY A 151 0.82 -15.00 35.66
C GLY A 151 2.07 -15.72 35.13
N ARG A 152 2.31 -15.73 33.81
CA ARG A 152 3.46 -16.37 33.17
C ARG A 152 4.22 -15.39 32.31
N ASN A 153 5.53 -15.54 32.21
CA ASN A 153 6.35 -14.71 31.33
C ASN A 153 6.14 -15.16 29.87
N PRO A 154 5.51 -14.33 29.01
CA PRO A 154 5.25 -14.72 27.62
C PRO A 154 6.52 -14.86 26.78
N CYS A 155 7.63 -14.23 27.20
CA CYS A 155 8.92 -14.27 26.51
C CYS A 155 9.89 -15.29 27.12
N GLY A 156 9.45 -16.09 28.10
CA GLY A 156 10.27 -17.13 28.70
C GLY A 156 10.47 -18.33 27.75
N PRO A 157 11.51 -19.17 27.99
CA PRO A 157 11.63 -20.44 27.30
C PRO A 157 10.35 -21.25 27.55
N GLU A 158 9.89 -21.94 26.50
CA GLU A 158 8.73 -22.82 26.59
C GLU A 158 9.03 -23.90 27.63
N GLU A 159 8.43 -23.79 28.82
CA GLU A 159 8.50 -24.87 29.80
C GLU A 159 7.90 -26.09 29.11
N PRO A 160 8.66 -27.21 29.00
CA PRO A 160 8.11 -28.44 28.45
C PRO A 160 6.91 -28.78 29.33
N GLY A 161 5.72 -28.69 28.72
CA GLY A 161 4.48 -28.97 29.43
C GLY A 161 4.59 -30.32 30.14
N PRO A 162 3.95 -30.50 31.30
CA PRO A 162 3.95 -31.79 31.97
C PRO A 162 3.53 -32.84 30.94
N LEU A 163 4.35 -33.88 30.78
CA LEU A 163 4.03 -35.06 29.98
C LEU A 163 2.75 -35.66 30.57
N VAL A 164 1.59 -35.24 30.09
CA VAL A 164 0.31 -35.82 30.45
C VAL A 164 0.24 -37.17 29.74
N GLY A 165 0.82 -38.19 30.38
CA GLY A 165 0.48 -39.58 30.13
C GLY A 165 -0.93 -39.81 30.66
N GLY A 166 -1.86 -40.10 29.75
CA GLY A 166 -3.24 -40.41 30.13
C GLY A 166 -4.16 -40.38 28.92
N ASP A 167 -4.34 -41.54 28.30
CA ASP A 167 -5.44 -41.83 27.39
C ASP A 167 -6.78 -41.48 28.06
N ALA A 168 -7.38 -40.38 27.64
CA ALA A 168 -8.79 -40.08 27.88
C ALA A 168 -9.35 -39.42 26.61
N PRO A 169 -10.35 -40.02 25.93
CA PRO A 169 -10.99 -39.39 24.79
C PRO A 169 -11.78 -38.16 25.28
N LEU A 170 -11.22 -36.97 25.06
CA LEU A 170 -11.96 -35.73 25.21
C LEU A 170 -12.77 -35.51 23.94
N GLU A 171 -14.08 -35.67 24.07
CA GLU A 171 -15.07 -35.27 23.07
C GLU A 171 -14.86 -33.79 22.67
N PRO A 172 -14.96 -33.45 21.37
CA PRO A 172 -14.91 -32.07 20.94
C PRO A 172 -16.18 -31.33 21.40
N THR A 173 -16.04 -30.50 22.45
CA THR A 173 -17.05 -29.51 22.80
C THR A 173 -17.07 -28.44 21.71
N MET A 174 -18.01 -28.56 20.77
CA MET A 174 -18.31 -27.52 19.79
C MET A 174 -18.86 -26.29 20.53
N THR A 175 -18.09 -25.21 20.50
CA THR A 175 -18.59 -23.88 20.86
C THR A 175 -19.44 -23.36 19.68
N PRO A 176 -20.66 -22.85 19.90
CA PRO A 176 -21.47 -22.32 18.82
C PRO A 176 -20.80 -21.11 18.18
N ALA A 177 -20.70 -21.13 16.86
CA ALA A 177 -20.21 -20.03 16.05
C ALA A 177 -21.06 -18.77 16.31
N ARG A 178 -20.40 -17.71 16.78
CA ARG A 178 -20.99 -16.38 16.90
C ARG A 178 -21.11 -15.81 15.48
N GLU A 179 -22.35 -15.61 15.03
CA GLU A 179 -22.66 -14.91 13.79
C GLU A 179 -22.00 -13.52 13.80
N GLY A 180 -21.03 -13.35 12.91
CA GLY A 180 -20.45 -12.05 12.59
C GLY A 180 -21.44 -11.22 11.77
N PRO A 181 -21.37 -9.87 11.88
CA PRO A 181 -22.28 -8.96 11.22
C PRO A 181 -22.23 -9.10 9.70
N ALA A 182 -23.42 -8.98 9.09
CA ALA A 182 -23.69 -9.13 7.68
C ALA A 182 -22.68 -8.42 6.79
N ALA A 183 -22.23 -9.14 5.75
CA ALA A 183 -21.43 -8.60 4.68
C ALA A 183 -22.09 -7.36 4.06
N PRO A 184 -21.31 -6.36 3.62
CA PRO A 184 -21.84 -5.25 2.83
C PRO A 184 -22.56 -5.80 1.59
N PRO A 185 -23.66 -5.17 1.14
CA PRO A 185 -24.42 -5.64 0.00
C PRO A 185 -23.49 -5.75 -1.21
N SER A 186 -23.48 -6.94 -1.82
CA SER A 186 -22.86 -7.16 -3.13
C SER A 186 -23.39 -6.09 -4.09
N PRO A 187 -22.53 -5.46 -4.92
CA PRO A 187 -23.03 -4.58 -5.97
C PRO A 187 -23.98 -5.40 -6.83
N SER A 188 -25.25 -4.97 -6.82
CA SER A 188 -26.30 -5.57 -7.63
C SER A 188 -25.76 -5.78 -9.04
N ALA A 189 -25.81 -7.03 -9.49
CA ALA A 189 -25.54 -7.39 -10.87
C ALA A 189 -26.34 -6.43 -11.74
N VAL A 190 -25.61 -5.59 -12.49
CA VAL A 190 -26.17 -4.71 -13.50
C VAL A 190 -27.07 -5.59 -14.36
N GLY A 191 -28.37 -5.31 -14.32
CA GLY A 191 -29.37 -6.07 -15.06
C GLY A 191 -28.91 -6.21 -16.51
N LYS A 192 -29.14 -7.39 -17.08
CA LYS A 192 -28.95 -7.63 -18.51
C LYS A 192 -29.72 -6.54 -19.27
N VAL A 193 -29.00 -5.52 -19.73
CA VAL A 193 -29.56 -4.49 -20.59
C VAL A 193 -29.88 -5.20 -21.91
N ASP A 194 -31.16 -5.20 -22.27
CA ASP A 194 -31.67 -5.84 -23.47
C ASP A 194 -30.83 -5.47 -24.70
N ALA A 195 -30.44 -6.52 -25.45
CA ALA A 195 -29.50 -6.51 -26.56
C ALA A 195 -30.07 -5.87 -27.85
N GLY A 196 -30.71 -4.70 -27.73
CA GLY A 196 -31.29 -3.96 -28.84
C GLY A 196 -30.93 -2.47 -28.90
N ARG A 197 -30.03 -1.99 -28.03
CA ARG A 197 -29.63 -0.57 -27.98
C ARG A 197 -28.29 -0.35 -28.67
N ASP A 198 -28.22 0.68 -29.51
CA ASP A 198 -27.01 1.16 -30.18
C ASP A 198 -25.78 1.13 -29.24
N PRO A 199 -24.56 0.86 -29.71
CA PRO A 199 -23.35 0.79 -28.87
C PRO A 199 -22.84 2.17 -28.38
N THR A 200 -23.49 3.25 -28.80
CA THR A 200 -23.15 4.64 -28.44
C THR A 200 -23.25 4.99 -26.94
N PRO A 201 -24.18 4.47 -26.12
CA PRO A 201 -24.30 4.85 -24.71
C PRO A 201 -23.20 4.22 -23.84
N LEU A 202 -22.64 3.06 -24.22
CA LEU A 202 -21.54 2.44 -23.47
C LEU A 202 -20.24 3.23 -23.59
N LEU A 203 -19.93 3.75 -24.78
CA LEU A 203 -18.75 4.60 -25.01
C LEU A 203 -18.89 5.95 -24.28
N VAL A 204 -20.07 6.55 -24.32
CA VAL A 204 -20.34 7.81 -23.60
C VAL A 204 -20.27 7.60 -22.09
N ALA A 205 -20.90 6.54 -21.56
CA ALA A 205 -20.83 6.19 -20.14
C ALA A 205 -19.39 5.90 -19.68
N GLY A 206 -18.62 5.14 -20.47
CA GLY A 206 -17.21 4.87 -20.20
C GLY A 206 -16.36 6.14 -20.21
N GLY A 207 -16.59 7.05 -21.16
CA GLY A 207 -15.90 8.34 -21.21
C GLY A 207 -16.20 9.23 -20.01
N VAL A 208 -17.48 9.38 -19.64
CA VAL A 208 -17.90 10.20 -18.50
C VAL A 208 -17.35 9.64 -17.18
N THR A 209 -17.48 8.33 -16.95
CA THR A 209 -17.00 7.68 -15.72
C THR A 209 -15.47 7.75 -15.58
N THR A 210 -14.73 7.59 -16.69
CA THR A 210 -13.27 7.77 -16.69
C THR A 210 -12.88 9.22 -16.39
N GLY A 211 -13.59 10.20 -16.97
CA GLY A 211 -13.37 11.61 -16.69
C GLY A 211 -13.60 11.97 -15.22
N VAL A 212 -14.72 11.50 -14.64
CA VAL A 212 -15.01 11.69 -13.21
C VAL A 212 -13.94 11.04 -12.33
N GLY A 213 -13.53 9.81 -12.66
CA GLY A 213 -12.46 9.13 -11.95
C GLY A 213 -11.13 9.89 -11.99
N ALA A 214 -10.75 10.42 -13.15
CA ALA A 214 -9.53 11.22 -13.30
C ALA A 214 -9.56 12.51 -12.48
N VAL A 215 -10.72 13.18 -12.41
CA VAL A 215 -10.90 14.37 -11.55
C VAL A 215 -10.75 14.01 -10.08
N LEU A 216 -11.36 12.91 -9.62
CA LEU A 216 -11.23 12.44 -8.23
C LEU A 216 -9.78 12.09 -7.88
N LEU A 217 -9.05 11.42 -8.78
CA LEU A 217 -7.63 11.15 -8.60
C LEU A 217 -6.80 12.44 -8.58
N GLY A 218 -7.15 13.44 -9.38
CA GLY A 218 -6.54 14.77 -9.34
C GLY A 218 -6.73 15.47 -8.00
N VAL A 219 -7.94 15.39 -7.42
CA VAL A 219 -8.23 15.91 -6.08
C VAL A 219 -7.41 15.20 -5.01
N MET A 220 -7.28 13.87 -5.08
CA MET A 220 -6.42 13.10 -4.17
C MET A 220 -4.96 13.51 -4.29
N ALA A 221 -4.43 13.60 -5.53
CA ALA A 221 -3.05 14.00 -5.77
C ALA A 221 -2.76 15.42 -5.27
N TYR A 222 -3.71 16.34 -5.44
CA TYR A 222 -3.63 17.69 -4.88
C TYR A 222 -3.62 17.67 -3.34
N GLY A 223 -4.49 16.86 -2.72
CA GLY A 223 -4.50 16.66 -1.27
C GLY A 223 -3.17 16.15 -0.74
N LEU A 224 -2.59 15.13 -1.37
CA LEU A 224 -1.27 14.58 -1.00
C LEU A 224 -0.15 15.63 -1.16
N ALA A 225 -0.17 16.41 -2.24
CA ALA A 225 0.81 17.50 -2.43
C ALA A 225 0.68 18.59 -1.36
N ARG A 226 -0.55 18.88 -0.90
CA ARG A 226 -0.79 19.82 0.20
C ARG A 226 -0.31 19.24 1.53
N MET A 227 -0.66 18.00 1.86
CA MET A 227 -0.21 17.33 3.08
C MET A 227 1.32 17.37 3.20
N ASN A 228 2.04 17.08 2.11
CA ASN A 228 3.51 17.10 2.12
C ASN A 228 4.09 18.49 2.45
N ARG A 229 3.42 19.58 2.05
CA ARG A 229 3.82 20.94 2.44
C ARG A 229 3.56 21.22 3.91
N VAL A 230 2.41 20.79 4.42
CA VAL A 230 2.05 20.94 5.83
C VAL A 230 3.03 20.13 6.69
N GLU A 231 3.47 18.98 6.20
CA GLU A 231 4.39 18.07 6.90
C GLU A 231 5.78 18.72 7.03
N GLN A 232 6.27 19.32 5.94
CA GLN A 232 7.48 20.14 5.94
C GLN A 232 7.39 21.32 6.91
N GLN A 233 6.21 21.97 7.03
CA GLN A 233 6.01 23.05 8.00
C GLN A 233 6.02 22.55 9.45
N SER A 234 5.39 21.41 9.74
CA SER A 234 5.47 20.78 11.06
C SER A 234 6.90 20.38 11.42
N PHE A 235 7.66 19.82 10.48
CA PHE A 235 9.07 19.50 10.70
C PHE A 235 9.91 20.75 10.97
N ALA A 236 9.68 21.84 10.24
CA ALA A 236 10.39 23.10 10.50
C ALA A 236 10.11 23.64 11.92
N LEU A 237 8.87 23.52 12.42
CA LEU A 237 8.52 23.89 13.79
C LEU A 237 9.19 22.97 14.82
N LEU A 238 9.12 21.65 14.61
CA LEU A 238 9.79 20.65 15.45
C LEU A 238 11.30 20.85 15.49
N GLU A 239 11.93 21.09 14.35
CA GLU A 239 13.38 21.32 14.23
C GLU A 239 13.79 22.59 15.00
N SER A 240 13.05 23.69 14.85
CA SER A 240 13.33 24.92 15.59
C SER A 240 13.24 24.75 17.11
N ALA A 241 12.22 24.04 17.61
CA ALA A 241 12.06 23.77 19.04
C ALA A 241 13.14 22.81 19.58
N THR A 242 13.53 21.82 18.76
CA THR A 242 14.55 20.82 19.12
C THR A 242 15.95 21.42 19.18
N LEU A 243 16.30 22.28 18.21
CA LEU A 243 17.57 23.00 18.18
C LEU A 243 17.74 23.91 19.41
N GLU A 244 16.66 24.53 19.88
CA GLU A 244 16.67 25.41 21.06
C GLU A 244 16.53 24.66 22.40
N ARG A 245 16.31 23.33 22.37
CA ARG A 245 16.06 22.47 23.57
C ARG A 245 15.03 23.07 24.55
N ARG A 246 14.03 23.77 24.03
CA ARG A 246 13.00 24.40 24.87
C ARG A 246 11.69 23.60 24.85
N PRO A 247 10.92 23.61 25.94
CA PRO A 247 9.57 23.05 25.90
C PRO A 247 8.69 23.84 24.94
N PHE A 248 7.74 23.16 24.30
CA PHE A 248 6.74 23.80 23.44
C PHE A 248 5.92 24.83 24.20
N THR A 249 5.82 26.03 23.63
CA THR A 249 4.94 27.11 24.10
C THR A 249 3.47 26.74 23.92
N ALA A 250 2.57 27.39 24.67
CA ALA A 250 1.14 27.15 24.53
C ALA A 250 0.62 27.44 23.11
N SER A 251 1.14 28.49 22.46
CA SER A 251 0.80 28.84 21.08
C SER A 251 1.28 27.81 20.05
N GLU A 252 2.43 27.17 20.26
CA GLU A 252 2.90 26.10 19.36
C GLU A 252 2.09 24.82 19.51
N ARG A 253 1.64 24.51 20.73
CA ARG A 253 0.73 23.37 20.96
C ARG A 253 -0.62 23.62 20.30
N GLU A 254 -1.19 24.81 20.46
CA GLU A 254 -2.44 25.19 19.79
C GLU A 254 -2.31 25.15 18.26
N ALA A 255 -1.16 25.58 17.71
CA ALA A 255 -0.88 25.43 16.29
C ALA A 255 -0.81 23.95 15.88
N MET A 256 -0.11 23.10 16.64
CA MET A 256 0.00 21.66 16.37
C MET A 256 -1.36 20.95 16.46
N ASP A 257 -2.20 21.30 17.43
CA ASP A 257 -3.54 20.75 17.58
C ASP A 257 -4.46 21.17 16.42
N ALA A 258 -4.37 22.44 15.98
CA ALA A 258 -5.09 22.92 14.80
C ALA A 258 -4.65 22.21 13.52
N LEU A 259 -3.33 22.01 13.35
CA LEU A 259 -2.74 21.22 12.26
C LEU A 259 -3.24 19.77 12.30
N ALA A 260 -3.21 19.11 13.46
CA ALA A 260 -3.67 17.73 13.63
C ALA A 260 -5.16 17.55 13.30
N ALA A 261 -6.01 18.52 13.68
CA ALA A 261 -7.42 18.53 13.33
C ALA A 261 -7.65 18.66 11.81
N GLU A 262 -6.88 19.53 11.13
CA GLU A 262 -6.94 19.69 9.68
C GLU A 262 -6.46 18.41 8.96
N TYR A 263 -5.39 17.78 9.44
CA TYR A 263 -4.87 16.51 8.92
C TYR A 263 -5.87 15.36 8.99
N GLY A 264 -6.63 15.23 10.08
CA GLY A 264 -7.60 14.15 10.25
C GLY A 264 -8.75 14.21 9.23
N ALA A 265 -9.26 15.41 8.98
CA ALA A 265 -10.33 15.64 8.00
C ALA A 265 -9.83 15.44 6.56
N GLU A 266 -8.63 15.94 6.23
CA GLU A 266 -8.07 15.78 4.88
C GLU A 266 -7.70 14.34 4.56
N LYS A 267 -7.14 13.58 5.52
CA LYS A 267 -6.74 12.19 5.31
C LYS A 267 -7.92 11.28 4.99
N THR A 268 -9.05 11.46 5.68
CA THR A 268 -10.27 10.68 5.43
C THR A 268 -10.88 11.03 4.06
N LEU A 269 -10.87 12.31 3.68
CA LEU A 269 -11.33 12.76 2.37
C LEU A 269 -10.41 12.23 1.24
N ALA A 270 -9.09 12.29 1.42
CA ALA A 270 -8.13 11.77 0.45
C ALA A 270 -8.24 10.25 0.25
N LEU A 271 -8.39 9.48 1.34
CA LEU A 271 -8.57 8.02 1.26
C LEU A 271 -9.88 7.64 0.56
N THR A 272 -10.99 8.30 0.93
CA THR A 272 -12.30 8.00 0.35
C THR A 272 -12.38 8.40 -1.12
N THR A 273 -11.85 9.57 -1.49
CA THR A 273 -11.79 10.02 -2.89
C THR A 273 -10.81 9.18 -3.72
N GLY A 274 -9.69 8.75 -3.13
CA GLY A 274 -8.72 7.86 -3.77
C GLY A 274 -9.32 6.50 -4.15
N ILE A 275 -9.97 5.81 -3.19
CA ILE A 275 -10.61 4.51 -3.44
C ILE A 275 -11.74 4.67 -4.47
N THR A 276 -12.60 5.67 -4.31
CA THR A 276 -13.73 5.89 -5.21
C THR A 276 -13.27 6.27 -6.63
N GLY A 277 -12.25 7.11 -6.74
CA GLY A 277 -11.64 7.51 -8.01
C GLY A 277 -10.96 6.33 -8.71
N ALA A 278 -10.25 5.48 -7.97
CA ALA A 278 -9.64 4.26 -8.52
C ALA A 278 -10.69 3.29 -9.07
N LEU A 279 -11.78 3.06 -8.34
CA LEU A 279 -12.87 2.19 -8.81
C LEU A 279 -13.57 2.77 -10.05
N ALA A 280 -13.85 4.08 -10.06
CA ALA A 280 -14.49 4.75 -11.18
C ALA A 280 -13.62 4.74 -12.46
N THR A 281 -12.31 4.95 -12.34
CA THR A 281 -11.39 4.90 -13.47
C THR A 281 -11.27 3.49 -14.05
N VAL A 282 -11.08 2.47 -13.22
CA VAL A 282 -11.01 1.07 -13.68
C VAL A 282 -12.33 0.65 -14.35
N GLY A 283 -13.46 0.99 -13.75
CA GLY A 283 -14.78 0.73 -14.34
C GLY A 283 -14.98 1.44 -15.68
N GLY A 284 -14.63 2.72 -15.75
CA GLY A 284 -14.75 3.53 -16.97
C GLY A 284 -13.87 3.03 -18.12
N VAL A 285 -12.61 2.69 -17.84
CA VAL A 285 -11.69 2.09 -18.83
C VAL A 285 -12.23 0.75 -19.32
N THR A 286 -12.76 -0.08 -18.43
CA THR A 286 -13.34 -1.38 -18.80
C THR A 286 -14.54 -1.20 -19.75
N LEU A 287 -15.46 -0.27 -19.45
CA LEU A 287 -16.59 0.06 -20.31
C LEU A 287 -16.14 0.61 -21.67
N LEU A 288 -15.11 1.46 -21.70
CA LEU A 288 -14.51 1.98 -22.93
C LEU A 288 -13.93 0.86 -23.80
N VAL A 289 -13.21 -0.10 -23.21
CA VAL A 289 -12.64 -1.24 -23.94
C VAL A 289 -13.73 -2.15 -24.50
N ILE A 290 -14.77 -2.45 -23.71
CA ILE A 290 -15.89 -3.29 -24.16
C ILE A 290 -16.68 -2.59 -25.28
N GLY A 291 -17.05 -1.32 -25.07
CA GLY A 291 -17.76 -0.52 -26.08
C GLY A 291 -16.94 -0.30 -27.35
N GLY A 292 -15.64 -0.08 -27.20
CA GLY A 292 -14.69 0.05 -28.31
C GLY A 292 -14.57 -1.23 -29.12
N LYS A 293 -14.46 -2.39 -28.46
CA LYS A 293 -14.45 -3.71 -29.12
C LYS A 293 -15.76 -4.01 -29.85
N GLN A 294 -16.91 -3.68 -29.26
CA GLN A 294 -18.22 -3.85 -29.91
C GLN A 294 -18.35 -2.96 -31.15
N ARG A 295 -17.96 -1.69 -31.04
CA ARG A 295 -17.96 -0.77 -32.18
C ARG A 295 -16.99 -1.21 -33.27
N ALA A 296 -15.79 -1.69 -32.92
CA ALA A 296 -14.83 -2.23 -33.88
C ALA A 296 -15.36 -3.48 -34.60
N ARG A 297 -16.14 -4.33 -33.93
CA ARG A 297 -16.81 -5.49 -34.55
C ARG A 297 -17.93 -5.09 -35.51
N GLN A 298 -18.67 -4.04 -35.20
CA GLN A 298 -19.69 -3.50 -36.13
C GLN A 298 -19.05 -2.75 -37.31
N LEU A 299 -17.89 -2.13 -37.08
CA LEU A 299 -17.03 -1.51 -38.09
C LEU A 299 -16.11 -2.53 -38.80
N ALA A 300 -16.27 -3.83 -38.55
CA ALA A 300 -15.67 -4.87 -39.38
C ALA A 300 -16.42 -4.91 -40.73
N VAL A 301 -16.33 -3.80 -41.44
CA VAL A 301 -16.64 -3.66 -42.85
C VAL A 301 -15.67 -4.61 -43.54
N THR A 302 -16.17 -5.73 -44.04
CA THR A 302 -15.45 -6.47 -45.09
C THR A 302 -15.25 -5.49 -46.24
N PRO A 303 -14.02 -5.01 -46.53
CA PRO A 303 -13.82 -4.14 -47.67
C PRO A 303 -14.21 -4.94 -48.91
N ARG A 304 -15.35 -4.61 -49.51
CA ARG A 304 -15.70 -5.18 -50.81
C ARG A 304 -14.94 -4.40 -51.86
N LEU A 305 -13.86 -5.02 -52.31
CA LEU A 305 -13.11 -4.59 -53.48
C LEU A 305 -13.93 -5.05 -54.69
N GLU A 306 -14.81 -4.18 -55.20
CA GLU A 306 -15.52 -4.43 -56.45
C GLU A 306 -14.71 -3.78 -57.59
N PRO A 307 -14.26 -4.56 -58.60
CA PRO A 307 -13.57 -4.01 -59.76
C PRO A 307 -14.57 -3.19 -60.58
N THR A 308 -14.33 -1.88 -60.67
CA THR A 308 -15.07 -1.01 -61.58
C THR A 308 -14.18 -0.63 -62.75
N ALA A 309 -14.77 -0.35 -63.92
CA ALA A 309 -14.04 -0.07 -65.16
C ALA A 309 -13.10 1.16 -65.09
N ALA A 310 -13.13 1.94 -64.00
CA ALA A 310 -12.29 3.11 -63.76
C ALA A 310 -11.37 2.98 -62.52
N GLY A 311 -11.32 1.82 -61.85
CA GLY A 311 -10.43 1.60 -60.70
C GLY A 311 -11.06 0.78 -59.56
N LEU A 312 -10.34 0.75 -58.44
CA LEU A 312 -10.68 0.02 -57.21
C LEU A 312 -11.60 0.90 -56.33
N ALA A 313 -12.89 0.58 -56.28
CA ALA A 313 -13.83 1.27 -55.40
C ALA A 313 -13.84 0.58 -54.02
N VAL A 314 -13.40 1.28 -52.98
CA VAL A 314 -13.56 0.83 -51.60
C VAL A 314 -14.87 1.40 -51.08
N SER A 315 -15.89 0.54 -50.94
CA SER A 315 -17.16 0.91 -50.32
C SER A 315 -17.26 0.34 -48.91
N GLY A 316 -17.76 1.15 -47.98
CA GLY A 316 -18.15 0.74 -46.64
C GLY A 316 -19.54 1.29 -46.34
N ARG A 317 -20.38 0.50 -45.66
CA ARG A 317 -21.63 1.03 -45.08
C ARG A 317 -21.27 1.67 -43.74
N PHE A 318 -21.49 2.98 -43.65
CA PHE A 318 -21.33 3.80 -42.46
C PHE A 318 -22.64 3.89 -41.70
#